data_AF-A0A963NMZ7-F1
#
_entry.id   AF-A0A963NMZ7-F1
#
_cell.length_a   1.000
_cell.length_b   1.000
_cell.length_c   1.000
_cell.angle_alpha   90.00
_cell.angle_beta   90.00
_cell.angle_gamma   90.00
#
_symmetry.space_group_name_H-M   'P 1'
#
loop_
_entity.id
_entity.type
_entity.pdbx_description
1 polymer ?
#
loop_
_entity_poly.entity_id
_entity_poly.type
_entity_poly.pdbx_seq_one_letter_code
_entity_poly.pdbx_strand_id
1 'polypeptide(L)'
;MPFPPLCLDAQDRWQWPAPPFPWKHEPAPANGVAQPARVESSSGAAVEGELLDFDPVAGHLDFRTAADRPTVRLRFSGLRRLTLTRPLTGLPPVPGARPGRVPVAAHEREFTLHAATPGRAALSGRTVGRVEAEAGLYLFEAVDEEAGLQRSFVPRSAYARADFGPTARETAAQLWISDRAALEQALARQRQMPVKPLGQALLALGLLTPSQLERALAAAGDEKPLGQSLVSMGLISATELQAALAYKMGYPMVDLMRFVVDPAAAARLPWQVAERYRILPLMMEGERLVVAIDSPSREADLRAMAFYAPGGLAPVLAPGYQIALALRSNDLWTGAVRDHPASVRTTG
;
A
#
# COMPACT_ATOMS: atom_id res chain seq x y z
N MET A 1 15.18 23.45 -0.08
CA MET A 1 14.70 23.14 1.28
C MET A 1 14.39 21.66 1.32
N PRO A 2 15.12 20.83 2.11
CA PRO A 2 14.98 19.37 2.07
C PRO A 2 13.72 18.82 2.77
N PHE A 3 13.00 19.64 3.53
CA PHE A 3 11.82 19.24 4.29
C PHE A 3 10.58 20.05 3.88
N PRO A 4 9.36 19.47 3.99
CA PRO A 4 8.12 20.21 3.83
C PRO A 4 8.03 21.33 4.88
N PRO A 5 7.38 22.46 4.56
CA PRO A 5 7.14 23.52 5.53
C PRO A 5 6.28 22.98 6.68
N LEU A 6 6.50 23.53 7.88
CA LEU A 6 5.66 23.21 9.04
C LEU A 6 4.19 23.50 8.73
N CYS A 7 3.30 22.60 9.13
CA CYS A 7 1.87 22.86 9.03
C CYS A 7 1.51 23.96 10.04
N LEU A 8 1.01 25.09 9.54
CA LEU A 8 0.50 26.20 10.34
C LEU A 8 -1.02 26.29 10.20
N ASP A 9 -1.72 26.69 11.26
CA ASP A 9 -3.13 27.07 11.22
C ASP A 9 -3.34 28.48 10.65
N ALA A 10 -4.61 28.89 10.52
CA ALA A 10 -4.97 30.21 10.03
C ALA A 10 -4.51 31.37 10.94
N GLN A 11 -3.92 31.06 12.10
CA GLN A 11 -3.38 31.99 13.09
C GLN A 11 -1.85 31.83 13.21
N ASP A 12 -1.19 31.21 12.23
CA ASP A 12 0.25 30.92 12.20
C ASP A 12 0.75 30.04 13.36
N ARG A 13 -0.14 29.27 14.00
CA ARG A 13 0.24 28.32 15.04
C ARG A 13 0.55 26.96 14.43
N TRP A 14 1.55 26.30 14.97
CA TRP A 14 1.89 24.94 14.55
C TRP A 14 0.70 23.97 14.66
N GLN A 15 0.58 23.08 13.68
CA GLN A 15 -0.34 21.96 13.67
C GLN A 15 0.39 20.65 13.42
N TRP A 16 -0.14 19.59 14.03
CA TRP A 16 0.31 18.23 13.73
C TRP A 16 0.07 17.92 12.23
N PRO A 17 1.06 17.38 11.49
CA PRO A 17 0.90 17.09 10.06
C PRO A 17 -0.28 16.13 9.77
N ALA A 18 -0.93 16.30 8.62
CA ALA A 18 -1.93 15.35 8.17
C ALA A 18 -1.27 14.01 7.71
N PRO A 19 -1.98 12.88 7.80
CA PRO A 19 -1.52 11.62 7.22
C PRO A 19 -1.24 11.77 5.71
N PRO A 20 -0.13 11.25 5.17
CA PRO A 20 0.29 11.48 3.79
C PRO A 20 -0.42 10.57 2.77
N PHE A 21 -1.73 10.36 2.94
CA PHE A 21 -2.55 9.52 2.07
C PHE A 21 -4.02 10.00 2.09
N PRO A 22 -4.81 9.73 1.03
CA PRO A 22 -6.16 10.28 0.89
C PRO A 22 -7.17 9.57 1.80
N TRP A 23 -7.17 9.92 3.09
CA TRP A 23 -8.12 9.44 4.08
C TRP A 23 -8.79 10.63 4.78
N LYS A 24 -10.12 10.65 4.78
CA LYS A 24 -10.90 11.70 5.45
C LYS A 24 -11.05 11.35 6.93
N HIS A 25 -10.64 12.25 7.80
CA HIS A 25 -10.69 12.07 9.24
C HIS A 25 -11.07 13.37 9.93
N GLU A 26 -11.49 13.26 11.20
CA GLU A 26 -11.68 14.44 12.05
C GLU A 26 -10.36 15.23 12.14
N PRO A 27 -10.41 16.57 12.09
CA PRO A 27 -9.20 17.38 12.21
C PRO A 27 -8.53 17.11 13.55
N ALA A 28 -7.19 17.13 13.56
CA ALA A 28 -6.43 17.05 14.79
C ALA A 28 -6.80 18.25 15.71
N PRO A 29 -6.85 18.06 17.03
CA PRO A 29 -6.97 19.18 17.95
C PRO A 29 -5.85 20.21 17.71
N ALA A 30 -6.19 21.50 17.78
CA ALA A 30 -5.25 22.59 17.62
C ALA A 30 -4.16 22.57 18.71
N ASN A 31 -2.99 23.16 18.42
CA ASN A 31 -1.96 23.33 19.44
C ASN A 31 -2.48 24.18 20.61
N GLY A 32 -2.07 23.86 21.83
CA GLY A 32 -2.62 24.44 23.07
C GLY A 32 -3.87 23.72 23.62
N VAL A 33 -4.51 22.85 22.85
CA VAL A 33 -5.60 21.98 23.36
C VAL A 33 -4.98 20.73 23.97
N ALA A 34 -5.28 20.50 25.25
CA ALA A 34 -4.80 19.33 25.98
C ALA A 34 -5.17 18.02 25.25
N GLN A 35 -4.18 17.18 24.99
CA GLN A 35 -4.36 15.89 24.33
C GLN A 35 -3.74 14.77 25.18
N PRO A 36 -4.46 13.66 25.41
CA PRO A 36 -3.89 12.52 26.11
C PRO A 36 -2.70 11.98 25.30
N ALA A 37 -1.59 11.77 25.99
CA ALA A 37 -0.32 11.42 25.38
C ALA A 37 0.56 10.58 26.31
N ARG A 38 1.36 9.74 25.68
CA ARG A 38 2.43 8.96 26.30
C ARG A 38 3.77 9.51 25.89
N VAL A 39 4.61 9.82 26.86
CA VAL A 39 5.98 10.28 26.63
C VAL A 39 6.96 9.20 27.05
N GLU A 40 7.86 8.83 26.14
CA GLU A 40 9.01 7.97 26.41
C GLU A 40 10.27 8.83 26.51
N SER A 41 10.99 8.75 27.63
CA SER A 41 12.23 9.49 27.87
C SER A 41 13.43 8.86 27.15
N SER A 42 14.54 9.61 27.11
CA SER A 42 15.83 9.12 26.65
C SER A 42 16.30 7.85 27.39
N SER A 43 15.95 7.72 28.67
CA SER A 43 16.26 6.56 29.51
C SER A 43 15.34 5.34 29.28
N GLY A 44 14.27 5.49 28.50
CA GLY A 44 13.30 4.43 28.23
C GLY A 44 12.13 4.36 29.21
N ALA A 45 12.08 5.24 30.22
CA ALA A 45 10.91 5.38 31.07
C ALA A 45 9.74 5.97 30.26
N ALA A 46 8.54 5.43 30.46
CA ALA A 46 7.34 5.91 29.79
C ALA A 46 6.32 6.42 30.81
N VAL A 47 5.69 7.56 30.53
CA VAL A 47 4.70 8.18 31.40
C VAL A 47 3.50 8.63 30.57
N GLU A 48 2.30 8.30 31.05
CA GLU A 48 1.02 8.77 30.50
C GLU A 48 0.64 10.12 31.11
N GLY A 49 -0.09 10.94 30.36
CA GLY A 49 -0.51 12.26 30.78
C GLY A 49 -1.14 13.05 29.63
N GLU A 50 -1.03 14.37 29.69
CA GLU A 50 -1.58 15.29 28.71
C GLU A 50 -0.47 16.15 28.10
N LEU A 51 -0.41 16.17 26.77
CA LEU A 51 0.30 17.17 26.00
C LEU A 51 -0.51 18.46 25.99
N LEU A 52 0.06 19.55 26.48
CA LEU A 52 -0.59 20.86 26.55
C LEU A 52 -0.10 21.79 25.43
N ASP A 53 1.18 21.73 25.10
CA ASP A 53 1.80 22.51 24.03
C ASP A 53 2.92 21.73 23.35
N PHE A 54 3.15 22.01 22.07
CA PHE A 54 4.20 21.37 21.28
C PHE A 54 4.83 22.38 20.32
N ASP A 55 6.11 22.65 20.51
CA ASP A 55 6.89 23.57 19.68
C ASP A 55 8.07 22.83 19.03
N PRO A 56 7.93 22.44 17.75
CA PRO A 56 9.00 21.74 17.04
C PRO A 56 10.17 22.64 16.66
N VAL A 57 9.96 23.96 16.58
CA VAL A 57 11.02 24.92 16.22
C VAL A 57 11.91 25.16 17.42
N ALA A 58 11.31 25.41 18.59
CA ALA A 58 12.05 25.56 19.84
C ALA A 58 12.49 24.22 20.47
N GLY A 59 12.04 23.09 19.92
CA GLY A 59 12.47 21.75 20.31
C GLY A 59 12.00 21.33 21.70
N HIS A 60 10.78 21.68 22.08
CA HIS A 60 10.20 21.31 23.36
C HIS A 60 8.70 21.03 23.29
N LEU A 61 8.18 20.43 24.35
CA LEU A 61 6.76 20.26 24.58
C LEU A 61 6.44 20.50 26.06
N ASP A 62 5.20 20.87 26.35
CA ASP A 62 4.69 21.01 27.70
C ASP A 62 3.76 19.84 28.02
N PHE A 63 4.06 19.13 29.10
CA PHE A 63 3.40 17.88 29.48
C PHE A 63 2.99 17.88 30.94
N ARG A 64 1.87 17.24 31.25
CA ARG A 64 1.36 17.12 32.61
C ARG A 64 0.90 15.69 32.87
N THR A 65 1.35 15.08 33.96
CA THR A 65 1.04 13.66 34.27
C THR A 65 -0.37 13.45 34.81
N ALA A 66 -0.95 14.46 35.47
CA ALA A 66 -2.34 14.46 35.98
C ALA A 66 -2.80 15.92 36.20
N ALA A 67 -4.11 16.16 36.20
CA ALA A 67 -4.67 17.52 36.22
C ALA A 67 -4.21 18.40 37.39
N ASP A 68 -3.90 17.80 38.54
CA ASP A 68 -3.42 18.43 39.78
C ASP A 68 -1.88 18.58 39.84
N ARG A 69 -1.15 18.00 38.89
CA ARG A 69 0.31 18.03 38.83
C ARG A 69 0.79 19.25 38.04
N PRO A 70 1.97 19.79 38.38
CA PRO A 70 2.52 20.90 37.63
C PRO A 70 2.81 20.50 36.18
N THR A 71 2.71 21.47 35.28
CA THR A 71 3.14 21.31 33.89
C THR A 71 4.66 21.30 33.85
N VAL A 72 5.23 20.32 33.14
CA VAL A 72 6.66 20.14 32.97
C VAL A 72 7.01 20.36 31.49
N ARG A 73 8.01 21.21 31.25
CA ARG A 73 8.58 21.41 29.91
C ARG A 73 9.63 20.36 29.62
N LEU A 74 9.42 19.55 28.59
CA LEU A 74 10.33 18.49 28.16
C LEU A 74 11.03 18.89 26.87
N ARG A 75 12.37 18.83 26.88
CA ARG A 75 13.20 19.08 25.68
C ARG A 75 13.26 17.84 24.81
N PHE A 76 13.28 18.03 23.49
CA PHE A 76 13.39 16.94 22.51
C PHE A 76 14.65 16.08 22.68
N SER A 77 15.76 16.67 23.14
CA SER A 77 16.99 15.94 23.45
C SER A 77 16.82 14.90 24.56
N GLY A 78 15.86 15.10 25.47
CA GLY A 78 15.52 14.17 26.55
C GLY A 78 14.41 13.18 26.19
N LEU A 79 13.89 13.22 24.96
CA LEU A 79 12.74 12.43 24.51
C LEU A 79 13.17 11.34 23.53
N ARG A 80 12.55 10.16 23.67
CA ARG A 80 12.61 9.07 22.68
C ARG A 80 11.46 9.16 21.70
N ARG A 81 10.25 9.32 22.24
CA ARG A 81 9.00 9.25 21.49
C ARG A 81 7.91 9.96 22.28
N LEU A 82 7.08 10.68 21.54
CA LEU A 82 5.78 11.16 21.99
C LEU A 82 4.71 10.40 21.21
N THR A 83 3.66 9.95 21.89
CA THR A 83 2.51 9.28 21.27
C THR A 83 1.24 9.95 21.73
N LEU A 84 0.43 10.46 20.81
CA LEU A 84 -0.91 10.96 21.11
C LEU A 84 -1.86 9.76 21.18
N THR A 85 -2.28 9.38 22.38
CA THR A 85 -2.99 8.12 22.63
C THR A 85 -4.45 8.17 22.20
N ARG A 86 -5.01 9.37 21.96
CA ARG A 86 -6.28 9.51 21.25
C ARG A 86 -6.05 9.42 19.73
N PRO A 87 -6.53 8.35 19.06
CA PRO A 87 -6.39 8.19 17.62
C PRO A 87 -7.23 9.23 16.87
N LEU A 88 -6.81 9.55 15.64
CA LEU A 88 -7.68 10.19 14.67
C LEU A 88 -8.76 9.20 14.23
N THR A 89 -9.98 9.67 14.06
CA THR A 89 -11.12 8.85 13.64
C THR A 89 -11.53 9.23 12.22
N GLY A 90 -11.81 8.22 11.40
CA GLY A 90 -12.28 8.42 10.02
C GLY A 90 -13.65 9.09 9.99
N LEU A 91 -13.87 9.97 9.01
CA LEU A 91 -15.20 10.51 8.74
C LEU A 91 -16.00 9.55 7.86
N PRO A 92 -17.31 9.39 8.09
CA PRO A 92 -18.14 8.58 7.22
C PRO A 92 -18.27 9.26 5.84
N PRO A 93 -18.29 8.48 4.74
CA PRO A 93 -18.39 9.05 3.39
C PRO A 93 -19.74 9.73 3.15
N VAL A 94 -20.79 9.26 3.82
CA VAL A 94 -22.13 9.85 3.84
C VAL A 94 -22.70 9.82 5.27
N PRO A 95 -23.57 10.76 5.66
CA PRO A 95 -24.20 10.75 6.98
C PRO A 95 -24.88 9.40 7.27
N GLY A 96 -24.62 8.82 8.45
CA GLY A 96 -25.17 7.52 8.85
C GLY A 96 -24.42 6.28 8.36
N ALA A 97 -23.44 6.43 7.45
CA ALA A 97 -22.53 5.33 7.10
C ALA A 97 -21.48 5.09 8.18
N ARG A 98 -20.81 3.93 8.11
CA ARG A 98 -19.65 3.64 8.97
C ARG A 98 -18.47 4.58 8.63
N PRO A 99 -17.66 4.99 9.61
CA PRO A 99 -16.40 5.70 9.40
C PRO A 99 -15.53 5.06 8.32
N GLY A 100 -14.88 5.88 7.50
CA GLY A 100 -13.90 5.40 6.52
C GLY A 100 -12.70 4.75 7.22
N ARG A 101 -12.36 3.51 6.84
CA ARG A 101 -11.21 2.78 7.39
C ARG A 101 -9.88 3.34 6.88
N VAL A 102 -8.85 3.27 7.72
CA VAL A 102 -7.47 3.55 7.32
C VAL A 102 -7.04 2.51 6.28
N PRO A 103 -6.45 2.91 5.14
CA PRO A 103 -6.00 1.97 4.09
C PRO A 103 -4.69 1.25 4.48
N VAL A 104 -4.71 0.47 5.57
CA VAL A 104 -3.52 -0.15 6.16
C VAL A 104 -2.76 -1.00 5.14
N ALA A 105 -3.42 -1.92 4.45
CA ALA A 105 -2.79 -2.84 3.50
C ALA A 105 -1.96 -2.13 2.40
N ALA A 106 -2.44 -0.99 1.89
CA ALA A 106 -1.77 -0.29 0.80
C ALA A 106 -0.53 0.50 1.27
N HIS A 107 -0.44 0.86 2.55
CA HIS A 107 0.53 1.83 3.05
C HIS A 107 1.40 1.33 4.21
N GLU A 108 0.98 0.26 4.88
CA GLU A 108 1.72 -0.33 6.00
C GLU A 108 3.12 -0.76 5.55
N ARG A 109 4.10 -0.39 6.36
CA ARG A 109 5.49 -0.80 6.24
C ARG A 109 6.12 -0.90 7.61
N GLU A 110 7.12 -1.77 7.71
CA GLU A 110 7.98 -1.81 8.88
C GLU A 110 8.96 -0.64 8.86
N PHE A 111 9.30 -0.12 10.03
CA PHE A 111 10.34 0.88 10.19
C PHE A 111 11.30 0.50 11.31
N THR A 112 12.55 0.94 11.17
CA THR A 112 13.58 0.83 12.19
C THR A 112 14.32 2.15 12.29
N LEU A 113 14.27 2.78 13.46
CA LEU A 113 15.02 3.99 13.79
C LEU A 113 16.21 3.61 14.66
N HIS A 114 17.41 3.70 14.08
CA HIS A 114 18.66 3.41 14.78
C HIS A 114 18.98 4.57 15.71
N ALA A 115 19.18 4.27 16.99
CA ALA A 115 19.37 5.28 18.01
C ALA A 115 20.58 6.17 17.70
N ALA A 116 20.46 7.48 17.99
CA ALA A 116 21.57 8.42 17.81
C ALA A 116 22.73 8.18 18.79
N THR A 117 22.42 7.63 19.96
CA THR A 117 23.38 7.34 21.03
C THR A 117 23.80 5.86 20.97
N PRO A 118 25.10 5.54 20.93
CA PRO A 118 25.58 4.16 20.99
C PRO A 118 25.08 3.40 22.22
N GLY A 119 24.79 2.11 22.07
CA GLY A 119 24.30 1.24 23.16
C GLY A 119 22.81 1.35 23.45
N ARG A 120 22.08 2.26 22.79
CA ARG A 120 20.64 2.40 22.94
C ARG A 120 19.89 1.56 21.90
N ALA A 121 18.84 0.87 22.36
CA ALA A 121 18.02 0.04 21.47
C ALA A 121 17.33 0.87 20.38
N ALA A 122 17.37 0.35 19.14
CA ALA A 122 16.61 0.90 18.03
C ALA A 122 15.11 0.93 18.36
N LEU A 123 14.39 1.90 17.79
CA LEU A 123 12.93 1.93 17.84
C LEU A 123 12.39 1.31 16.55
N SER A 124 11.68 0.20 16.64
CA SER A 124 11.06 -0.47 15.51
C SER A 124 9.55 -0.56 15.67
N GLY A 125 8.84 -0.62 14.56
CA GLY A 125 7.39 -0.75 14.55
C GLY A 125 6.82 -0.82 13.14
N ARG A 126 5.51 -0.65 13.03
CA ARG A 126 4.80 -0.54 11.75
C ARG A 126 4.17 0.82 11.63
N THR A 127 4.14 1.37 10.43
CA THR A 127 3.51 2.65 10.16
C THR A 127 2.80 2.61 8.81
N VAL A 128 1.66 3.29 8.71
CA VAL A 128 0.92 3.47 7.46
C VAL A 128 1.23 4.81 6.79
N GLY A 129 2.07 5.64 7.39
CA GLY A 129 2.44 6.93 6.81
C GLY A 129 3.51 7.63 7.64
N ARG A 130 4.29 8.48 6.99
CA ARG A 130 5.30 9.29 7.67
C ARG A 130 5.40 10.68 7.08
N VAL A 131 5.70 11.65 7.93
CA VAL A 131 6.13 12.99 7.53
C VAL A 131 7.47 13.25 8.21
N GLU A 132 8.49 13.56 7.42
CA GLU A 132 9.83 13.87 7.92
C GLU A 132 10.02 15.39 7.93
N ALA A 133 10.44 15.93 9.07
CA ALA A 133 10.69 17.35 9.27
C ALA A 133 12.02 17.56 10.00
N GLU A 134 12.49 18.81 10.06
CA GLU A 134 13.73 19.17 10.73
C GLU A 134 13.75 18.74 12.21
N ALA A 135 12.62 18.93 12.90
CA ALA A 135 12.46 18.58 14.30
C ALA A 135 12.47 17.06 14.57
N GLY A 136 12.12 16.24 13.57
CA GLY A 136 12.01 14.80 13.71
C GLY A 136 10.99 14.17 12.78
N LEU A 137 10.62 12.93 13.11
CA LEU A 137 9.76 12.09 12.31
C LEU A 137 8.36 11.99 12.94
N TYR A 138 7.35 12.28 12.14
CA TYR A 138 5.95 12.03 12.47
C TYR A 138 5.52 10.70 11.85
N LEU A 139 5.08 9.78 12.70
CA LEU A 139 4.62 8.44 12.33
C LEU A 139 3.11 8.34 12.53
N PHE A 140 2.47 7.63 11.61
CA PHE A 140 1.04 7.34 11.66
C PHE A 140 0.85 5.83 11.79
N GLU A 141 0.23 5.38 12.87
CA GLU A 141 0.16 3.97 13.26
C GLU A 141 -1.30 3.58 13.39
N ALA A 142 -1.72 2.50 12.73
CA ALA A 142 -3.09 2.03 12.83
C ALA A 142 -3.36 1.49 14.25
N VAL A 143 -4.45 1.93 14.88
CA VAL A 143 -4.90 1.44 16.19
C VAL A 143 -6.07 0.51 15.98
N ASP A 144 -5.85 -0.77 16.22
CA ASP A 144 -6.82 -1.85 16.01
C ASP A 144 -7.53 -1.73 14.64
N GLU A 145 -8.55 -2.56 14.41
CA GLU A 145 -9.25 -2.56 13.12
C GLU A 145 -10.47 -1.64 13.06
N GLU A 146 -10.74 -0.92 14.14
CA GLU A 146 -11.88 0.00 14.29
C GLU A 146 -11.61 1.40 13.70
N ALA A 147 -10.67 1.51 12.77
CA ALA A 147 -10.45 2.70 11.94
C ALA A 147 -9.79 3.91 12.63
N GLY A 148 -9.04 3.69 13.72
CA GLY A 148 -8.26 4.72 14.38
C GLY A 148 -6.84 4.85 13.81
N LEU A 149 -6.30 6.07 13.79
CA LEU A 149 -4.91 6.33 13.43
C LEU A 149 -4.20 7.09 14.56
N GLN A 150 -3.31 6.40 15.26
CA GLN A 150 -2.45 6.99 16.27
C GLN A 150 -1.34 7.81 15.63
N ARG A 151 -0.98 8.88 16.31
CA ARG A 151 0.04 9.83 15.89
C ARG A 151 1.20 9.76 16.86
N SER A 152 2.40 9.51 16.35
CA SER A 152 3.62 9.54 17.15
C SER A 152 4.65 10.49 16.55
N PHE A 153 5.45 11.09 17.41
CA PHE A 153 6.59 11.92 17.04
C PHE A 153 7.86 11.33 17.65
N VAL A 154 8.88 11.19 16.83
CA VAL A 154 10.22 10.78 17.23
C VAL A 154 11.16 11.95 16.94
N PRO A 155 11.72 12.62 17.97
CA PRO A 155 12.62 13.74 17.75
C PRO A 155 13.86 13.35 16.94
N ARG A 156 14.39 14.27 16.14
CA ARG A 156 15.60 14.01 15.33
C ARG A 156 16.80 13.58 16.18
N SER A 157 16.91 14.09 17.40
CA SER A 157 17.94 13.71 18.39
C SER A 157 17.83 12.25 18.88
N ALA A 158 16.69 11.59 18.69
CA ALA A 158 16.47 10.23 19.16
C ALA A 158 17.04 9.16 18.20
N TYR A 159 17.28 9.48 16.93
CA TYR A 159 17.74 8.53 15.92
C TYR A 159 18.82 9.12 15.00
N ALA A 160 19.84 8.34 14.66
CA ALA A 160 20.84 8.71 13.65
C ALA A 160 20.32 8.44 12.24
N ARG A 161 19.69 7.28 12.06
CA ARG A 161 19.23 6.75 10.77
C ARG A 161 17.81 6.17 10.91
N ALA A 162 17.01 6.35 9.87
CA ALA A 162 15.67 5.79 9.76
C ALA A 162 15.58 4.91 8.51
N ASP A 163 15.31 3.62 8.69
CA ASP A 163 15.06 2.69 7.61
C ASP A 163 13.57 2.34 7.55
N PHE A 164 13.04 2.24 6.33
CA PHE A 164 11.65 1.87 6.08
C PHE A 164 11.62 0.75 5.06
N GLY A 165 10.92 -0.33 5.41
CA GLY A 165 10.65 -1.43 4.50
C GLY A 165 9.72 -1.03 3.36
N PRO A 166 9.61 -1.88 2.32
CA PRO A 166 8.64 -1.70 1.26
C PRO A 166 7.22 -1.88 1.81
N THR A 167 6.24 -1.21 1.20
CA THR A 167 4.83 -1.55 1.41
C THR A 167 4.48 -2.87 0.72
N ALA A 168 3.36 -3.46 1.11
CA ALA A 168 2.73 -4.55 0.37
C ALA A 168 2.57 -4.24 -1.14
N ARG A 169 2.11 -3.02 -1.46
CA ARG A 169 1.92 -2.55 -2.84
C ARG A 169 3.24 -2.44 -3.60
N GLU A 170 4.28 -1.90 -2.97
CA GLU A 170 5.63 -1.80 -3.56
C GLU A 170 6.23 -3.20 -3.78
N THR A 171 6.01 -4.12 -2.85
CA THR A 171 6.43 -5.52 -2.96
C THR A 171 5.68 -6.23 -4.10
N ALA A 172 4.37 -6.00 -4.25
CA ALA A 172 3.57 -6.54 -5.34
C ALA A 172 3.97 -5.96 -6.71
N ALA A 173 4.33 -4.67 -6.79
CA ALA A 173 4.80 -4.05 -8.02
C ALA A 173 6.17 -4.59 -8.48
N GLN A 174 7.04 -5.00 -7.55
CA GLN A 174 8.31 -5.67 -7.88
C GLN A 174 8.12 -7.07 -8.48
N LEU A 175 6.93 -7.67 -8.32
CA LEU A 175 6.57 -8.95 -8.96
C LEU A 175 6.01 -8.76 -10.39
N TRP A 176 5.84 -7.52 -10.87
CA TRP A 176 5.28 -7.28 -12.20
C TRP A 176 6.34 -7.48 -13.28
N ILE A 177 6.06 -8.42 -14.15
CA ILE A 177 6.90 -8.78 -15.28
C ILE A 177 6.72 -7.71 -16.36
N SER A 178 7.84 -7.22 -16.88
CA SER A 178 7.85 -6.20 -17.94
C SER A 178 8.62 -6.64 -19.18
N ASP A 179 9.28 -7.81 -19.15
CA ASP A 179 10.04 -8.36 -20.27
C ASP A 179 9.61 -9.80 -20.61
N ARG A 180 9.89 -10.17 -21.86
CA ARG A 180 9.51 -11.47 -22.44
C ARG A 180 10.16 -12.66 -21.71
N ALA A 181 11.44 -12.58 -21.40
CA ALA A 181 12.19 -13.69 -20.81
C ALA A 181 11.71 -14.01 -19.39
N ALA A 182 11.44 -12.99 -18.58
CA ALA A 182 10.83 -13.14 -17.27
C ALA A 182 9.40 -13.72 -17.36
N LEU A 183 8.64 -13.37 -18.40
CA LEU A 183 7.28 -13.90 -18.59
C LEU A 183 7.28 -15.39 -18.94
N GLU A 184 8.17 -15.81 -19.84
CA GLU A 184 8.36 -17.22 -20.20
C GLU A 184 8.76 -18.06 -18.97
N GLN A 185 9.69 -17.55 -18.14
CA GLN A 185 10.09 -18.22 -16.89
C GLN A 185 8.93 -18.33 -15.88
N ALA A 186 8.12 -17.29 -15.75
CA ALA A 186 6.97 -17.29 -14.86
C ALA A 186 5.88 -18.26 -15.32
N LEU A 187 5.58 -18.31 -16.62
CA LEU A 187 4.65 -19.28 -17.22
C LEU A 187 5.13 -20.72 -17.04
N ALA A 188 6.44 -20.97 -17.19
CA ALA A 188 7.02 -22.29 -16.94
C ALA A 188 6.89 -22.72 -15.46
N ARG A 189 7.12 -21.80 -14.52
CA ARG A 189 6.93 -22.05 -13.07
C ARG A 189 5.48 -22.27 -12.71
N GLN A 190 4.55 -21.50 -13.27
CA GLN A 190 3.11 -21.67 -13.04
C GLN A 190 2.65 -23.10 -13.35
N ARG A 191 3.14 -23.69 -14.45
CA ARG A 191 2.83 -25.07 -14.86
C ARG A 191 3.26 -26.13 -13.84
N GLN A 192 4.21 -25.79 -12.95
CA GLN A 192 4.80 -26.70 -11.98
C GLN A 192 4.37 -26.42 -10.53
N MET A 193 3.61 -25.35 -10.26
CA MET A 193 3.25 -24.96 -8.89
C MET A 193 1.90 -25.55 -8.45
N PRO A 194 1.81 -26.14 -7.25
CA PRO A 194 0.52 -26.45 -6.63
C PRO A 194 -0.22 -25.17 -6.25
N VAL A 195 -1.56 -25.18 -6.39
CA VAL A 195 -2.44 -24.05 -6.06
C VAL A 195 -2.27 -23.67 -4.59
N LYS A 196 -1.82 -22.42 -4.31
CA LYS A 196 -1.66 -21.94 -2.94
C LYS A 196 -3.04 -21.70 -2.29
N PRO A 197 -3.17 -21.73 -0.95
CA PRO A 197 -4.38 -21.27 -0.27
C PRO A 197 -4.61 -19.76 -0.48
N LEU A 198 -5.86 -19.31 -0.62
CA LEU A 198 -6.20 -17.89 -0.83
C LEU A 198 -5.67 -17.01 0.32
N GLY A 199 -5.72 -17.52 1.56
CA GLY A 199 -5.18 -16.81 2.72
C GLY A 199 -3.68 -16.50 2.58
N GLN A 200 -2.87 -17.48 2.15
CA GLN A 200 -1.44 -17.24 1.92
C GLN A 200 -1.17 -16.28 0.77
N ALA A 201 -2.01 -16.29 -0.26
CA ALA A 201 -1.91 -15.34 -1.35
C ALA A 201 -2.17 -13.90 -0.88
N LEU A 202 -3.20 -13.72 -0.06
CA LEU A 202 -3.54 -12.42 0.52
C LEU A 202 -2.44 -11.90 1.47
N LEU A 203 -1.83 -12.77 2.27
CA LEU A 203 -0.67 -12.42 3.10
C LEU A 203 0.55 -12.04 2.27
N ALA A 204 0.85 -12.82 1.22
CA ALA A 204 2.01 -12.59 0.37
C ALA A 204 1.91 -11.31 -0.46
N LEU A 205 0.69 -10.91 -0.82
CA LEU A 205 0.41 -9.63 -1.47
C LEU A 205 0.26 -8.47 -0.47
N GLY A 206 0.38 -8.75 0.83
CA GLY A 206 0.17 -7.81 1.95
C GLY A 206 -1.20 -7.13 1.95
N LEU A 207 -2.20 -7.79 1.35
CA LEU A 207 -3.60 -7.39 1.37
C LEU A 207 -4.26 -7.70 2.72
N LEU A 208 -3.66 -8.62 3.48
CA LEU A 208 -4.07 -8.96 4.84
C LEU A 208 -2.84 -9.12 5.73
N THR A 209 -3.02 -8.86 7.01
CA THR A 209 -2.10 -9.30 8.07
C THR A 209 -2.47 -10.73 8.55
N PRO A 210 -1.55 -11.46 9.20
CA PRO A 210 -1.85 -12.77 9.77
C PRO A 210 -3.04 -12.74 10.74
N SER A 211 -3.12 -11.72 11.60
CA SER A 211 -4.23 -11.53 12.55
C SER A 211 -5.56 -11.19 11.87
N GLN A 212 -5.52 -10.49 10.72
CA GLN A 212 -6.70 -10.25 9.90
C GLN A 212 -7.22 -11.54 9.27
N LEU A 213 -6.30 -12.37 8.76
CA LEU A 213 -6.63 -13.65 8.15
C LEU A 213 -7.22 -14.63 9.18
N GLU A 214 -6.63 -14.74 10.37
CA GLU A 214 -7.15 -15.61 11.43
C GLU A 214 -8.57 -15.25 11.85
N ARG A 215 -8.86 -13.96 12.07
CA ARG A 215 -10.21 -13.52 12.41
C ARG A 215 -11.19 -13.69 11.26
N ALA A 216 -10.75 -13.48 10.03
CA ALA A 216 -11.57 -13.74 8.85
C ALA A 216 -11.92 -15.23 8.69
N LEU A 217 -10.98 -16.12 9.02
CA LEU A 217 -11.20 -17.57 9.06
C LEU A 217 -12.13 -17.98 10.21
N ALA A 218 -12.00 -17.36 11.38
CA ALA A 218 -12.89 -17.61 12.52
C ALA A 218 -14.33 -17.10 12.29
N ALA A 219 -14.47 -15.99 11.54
CA ALA A 219 -15.77 -15.41 11.18
C ALA A 219 -16.41 -16.06 9.95
N ALA A 220 -15.61 -16.69 9.07
CA ALA A 220 -16.12 -17.48 7.97
C ALA A 220 -16.65 -18.82 8.50
N GLY A 221 -17.97 -18.94 8.66
CA GLY A 221 -18.59 -20.26 8.81
C GLY A 221 -18.43 -21.10 7.53
N ASP A 222 -18.67 -22.41 7.63
CA ASP A 222 -18.47 -23.39 6.55
C ASP A 222 -19.19 -23.05 5.24
N GLU A 223 -20.22 -22.19 5.26
CA GLU A 223 -21.06 -21.91 4.10
C GLU A 223 -20.60 -20.73 3.21
N LYS A 224 -19.70 -19.84 3.67
CA LYS A 224 -19.27 -18.66 2.88
C LYS A 224 -17.80 -18.74 2.44
N PRO A 225 -17.50 -18.60 1.13
CA PRO A 225 -16.13 -18.53 0.65
C PRO A 225 -15.34 -17.40 1.34
N LEU A 226 -14.15 -17.71 1.86
CA LEU A 226 -13.27 -16.77 2.56
C LEU A 226 -13.14 -15.41 1.85
N GLY A 227 -12.98 -15.42 0.52
CA GLY A 227 -12.89 -14.20 -0.29
C GLY A 227 -14.12 -13.30 -0.20
N GLN A 228 -15.33 -13.87 -0.28
CA GLN A 228 -16.57 -13.10 -0.12
C GLN A 228 -16.72 -12.59 1.31
N SER A 229 -16.33 -13.41 2.30
CA SER A 229 -16.33 -13.01 3.70
C SER A 229 -15.43 -11.78 3.91
N LEU A 230 -14.19 -11.83 3.41
CA LEU A 230 -13.21 -10.74 3.46
C LEU A 230 -13.71 -9.44 2.81
N VAL A 231 -14.38 -9.53 1.65
CA VAL A 231 -14.98 -8.37 0.99
C VAL A 231 -16.16 -7.83 1.79
N SER A 232 -17.03 -8.70 2.31
CA SER A 232 -18.19 -8.28 3.12
C SER A 232 -17.81 -7.63 4.45
N MET A 233 -16.68 -8.05 5.03
CA MET A 233 -16.09 -7.44 6.22
C MET A 233 -15.34 -6.13 5.92
N GLY A 234 -15.16 -5.79 4.63
CA GLY A 234 -14.42 -4.60 4.19
C GLY A 234 -12.92 -4.70 4.45
N LEU A 235 -12.37 -5.91 4.60
CA LEU A 235 -10.94 -6.14 4.83
C LEU A 235 -10.13 -6.03 3.55
N ILE A 236 -10.73 -6.42 2.41
CA ILE A 236 -10.18 -6.24 1.06
C ILE A 236 -11.28 -5.78 0.12
N SER A 237 -10.91 -5.01 -0.90
CA SER A 237 -11.80 -4.70 -2.02
C SER A 237 -11.98 -5.90 -2.95
N ALA A 238 -13.04 -5.85 -3.78
CA ALA A 238 -13.24 -6.86 -4.83
C ALA A 238 -12.03 -6.93 -5.78
N THR A 239 -11.40 -5.80 -6.10
CA THR A 239 -10.21 -5.73 -6.96
C THR A 239 -8.99 -6.40 -6.31
N GLU A 240 -8.78 -6.20 -5.02
CA GLU A 240 -7.70 -6.82 -4.26
C GLU A 240 -7.93 -8.32 -4.09
N LEU A 241 -9.17 -8.75 -3.87
CA LEU A 241 -9.53 -10.16 -3.89
C LEU A 241 -9.20 -10.80 -5.26
N GLN A 242 -9.48 -10.12 -6.36
CA GLN A 242 -9.10 -10.61 -7.69
C GLN A 242 -7.59 -10.74 -7.84
N ALA A 243 -6.80 -9.75 -7.39
CA ALA A 243 -5.34 -9.82 -7.38
C ALA A 243 -4.79 -10.95 -6.50
N ALA A 244 -5.47 -11.28 -5.40
CA ALA A 244 -5.11 -12.41 -4.56
C ALA A 244 -5.46 -13.76 -5.14
N LEU A 245 -6.64 -13.90 -5.75
CA LEU A 245 -7.04 -15.11 -6.46
C LEU A 245 -6.10 -15.40 -7.64
N ALA A 246 -5.75 -14.35 -8.36
CA ALA A 246 -4.71 -14.31 -9.36
C ALA A 246 -3.36 -14.89 -8.90
N TYR A 247 -2.80 -14.32 -7.83
CA TYR A 247 -1.53 -14.78 -7.24
C TYR A 247 -1.64 -16.22 -6.70
N LYS A 248 -2.78 -16.55 -6.09
CA LYS A 248 -3.12 -17.91 -5.62
C LYS A 248 -3.01 -18.95 -6.74
N MET A 249 -3.48 -18.61 -7.93
CA MET A 249 -3.49 -19.46 -9.13
C MET A 249 -2.18 -19.39 -9.94
N GLY A 250 -1.17 -18.68 -9.43
CA GLY A 250 0.15 -18.58 -10.04
C GLY A 250 0.18 -17.80 -11.34
N TYR A 251 -0.85 -17.02 -11.65
CA TYR A 251 -0.89 -16.22 -12.86
C TYR A 251 0.23 -15.16 -12.83
N PRO A 252 1.11 -15.13 -13.85
CA PRO A 252 2.10 -14.07 -13.98
C PRO A 252 1.40 -12.70 -14.05
N MET A 253 1.89 -11.71 -13.30
CA MET A 253 1.42 -10.34 -13.40
C MET A 253 2.32 -9.56 -14.35
N VAL A 254 1.73 -8.81 -15.28
CA VAL A 254 2.43 -8.08 -16.33
C VAL A 254 2.10 -6.59 -16.25
N ASP A 255 3.13 -5.75 -16.36
CA ASP A 255 2.97 -4.31 -16.54
C ASP A 255 2.92 -3.96 -18.04
N LEU A 256 1.71 -3.77 -18.56
CA LEU A 256 1.48 -3.49 -19.98
C LEU A 256 1.94 -2.10 -20.40
N MET A 257 2.25 -1.21 -19.46
CA MET A 257 2.84 0.08 -19.80
C MET A 257 4.29 -0.06 -20.27
N ARG A 258 4.97 -1.14 -19.88
CA ARG A 258 6.39 -1.39 -20.14
C ARG A 258 6.62 -2.63 -21.01
N PHE A 259 5.68 -3.58 -21.00
CA PHE A 259 5.76 -4.80 -21.78
C PHE A 259 5.60 -4.54 -23.27
N VAL A 260 6.55 -5.01 -24.07
CA VAL A 260 6.52 -4.90 -25.53
C VAL A 260 5.67 -6.03 -26.11
N VAL A 261 4.51 -5.68 -26.67
CA VAL A 261 3.60 -6.63 -27.33
C VAL A 261 4.19 -7.10 -28.67
N ASP A 262 4.16 -8.41 -28.90
CA ASP A 262 4.55 -9.03 -30.16
C ASP A 262 3.46 -8.79 -31.23
N PRO A 263 3.76 -8.11 -32.35
CA PRO A 263 2.79 -7.88 -33.41
C PRO A 263 2.20 -9.19 -33.98
N ALA A 264 2.98 -10.27 -33.99
CA ALA A 264 2.50 -11.57 -34.45
C ALA A 264 1.43 -12.15 -33.52
N ALA A 265 1.48 -11.83 -32.22
CA ALA A 265 0.45 -12.23 -31.26
C ALA A 265 -0.81 -11.36 -31.38
N ALA A 266 -0.65 -10.05 -31.56
CA ALA A 266 -1.78 -9.14 -31.81
C ALA A 266 -2.58 -9.58 -33.06
N ALA A 267 -1.89 -9.98 -34.13
CA ALA A 267 -2.51 -10.47 -35.36
C ALA A 267 -3.34 -11.77 -35.20
N ARG A 268 -3.14 -12.55 -34.12
CA ARG A 268 -3.91 -13.79 -33.89
C ARG A 268 -5.34 -13.54 -33.41
N LEU A 269 -5.60 -12.38 -32.79
CA LEU A 269 -6.90 -12.05 -32.24
C LEU A 269 -7.41 -10.78 -32.90
N PRO A 270 -8.56 -10.79 -33.61
CA PRO A 270 -9.13 -9.58 -34.18
C PRO A 270 -9.40 -8.53 -33.09
N TRP A 271 -9.11 -7.24 -33.38
CA TRP A 271 -9.25 -6.16 -32.41
C TRP A 271 -10.66 -6.09 -31.79
N GLN A 272 -11.72 -6.30 -32.58
CA GLN A 272 -13.10 -6.29 -32.07
C GLN A 272 -13.34 -7.38 -31.01
N VAL A 273 -12.65 -8.52 -31.13
CA VAL A 273 -12.71 -9.60 -30.15
C VAL A 273 -11.90 -9.20 -28.91
N ALA A 274 -10.69 -8.69 -29.10
CA ALA A 274 -9.84 -8.18 -28.02
C ALA A 274 -10.54 -7.10 -27.17
N GLU A 275 -11.24 -6.16 -27.82
CA GLU A 275 -12.03 -5.11 -27.18
C GLU A 275 -13.25 -5.68 -26.44
N ARG A 276 -14.07 -6.48 -27.14
CA ARG A 276 -15.30 -7.06 -26.57
C ARG A 276 -15.04 -7.87 -25.31
N TYR A 277 -13.98 -8.69 -25.32
CA TYR A 277 -13.63 -9.55 -24.19
C TYR A 277 -12.64 -8.89 -23.21
N ARG A 278 -12.16 -7.68 -23.51
CA ARG A 278 -11.17 -6.93 -22.72
C ARG A 278 -9.91 -7.75 -22.46
N ILE A 279 -9.32 -8.22 -23.55
CA ILE A 279 -8.14 -9.10 -23.56
C ILE A 279 -7.10 -8.49 -24.47
N LEU A 280 -5.84 -8.49 -24.03
CA LEU A 280 -4.72 -8.02 -24.84
C LEU A 280 -3.79 -9.20 -25.18
N PRO A 281 -3.64 -9.59 -26.46
CA PRO A 281 -2.60 -10.52 -26.87
C PRO A 281 -1.22 -9.92 -26.62
N LEU A 282 -0.32 -10.68 -26.00
CA LEU A 282 1.01 -10.19 -25.61
C LEU A 282 2.14 -10.80 -26.43
N MET A 283 2.17 -12.13 -26.51
CA MET A 283 3.23 -12.87 -27.21
C MET A 283 2.78 -14.28 -27.56
N MET A 284 3.54 -14.93 -28.45
CA MET A 284 3.44 -16.36 -28.68
C MET A 284 4.44 -17.11 -27.80
N GLU A 285 3.99 -18.19 -27.16
CA GLU A 285 4.81 -19.14 -26.42
C GLU A 285 4.65 -20.53 -27.05
N GLY A 286 5.52 -20.88 -27.99
CA GLY A 286 5.27 -21.98 -28.91
C GLY A 286 3.98 -21.76 -29.69
N GLU A 287 3.05 -22.71 -29.62
CA GLU A 287 1.73 -22.61 -30.27
C GLU A 287 0.68 -21.87 -29.43
N ARG A 288 1.00 -21.52 -28.17
CA ARG A 288 0.05 -20.86 -27.26
C ARG A 288 0.08 -19.35 -27.42
N LEU A 289 -1.10 -18.75 -27.42
CA LEU A 289 -1.24 -17.30 -27.37
C LEU A 289 -1.30 -16.84 -25.91
N VAL A 290 -0.31 -16.06 -25.50
CA VAL A 290 -0.27 -15.45 -24.17
C VAL A 290 -1.13 -14.20 -24.18
N VAL A 291 -2.11 -14.12 -23.27
CA VAL A 291 -3.12 -13.06 -23.25
C VAL A 291 -3.24 -12.42 -21.88
N ALA A 292 -3.23 -11.09 -21.84
CA ALA A 292 -3.47 -10.32 -20.62
C ALA A 292 -4.98 -10.20 -20.35
N ILE A 293 -5.38 -10.52 -19.12
CA ILE A 293 -6.74 -10.37 -18.60
C ILE A 293 -6.73 -9.56 -17.30
N ASP A 294 -7.86 -8.94 -16.95
CA ASP A 294 -8.00 -8.19 -15.69
C ASP A 294 -8.46 -9.06 -14.52
N SER A 295 -8.99 -10.26 -14.79
CA SER A 295 -9.52 -11.17 -13.79
C SER A 295 -9.45 -12.63 -14.24
N PRO A 296 -8.93 -13.55 -13.39
CA PRO A 296 -8.97 -15.00 -13.63
C PRO A 296 -10.37 -15.60 -13.74
N SER A 297 -11.39 -14.95 -13.15
CA SER A 297 -12.77 -15.45 -13.17
C SER A 297 -13.35 -15.55 -14.60
N ARG A 298 -12.68 -14.95 -15.59
CA ARG A 298 -13.03 -14.98 -17.01
C ARG A 298 -12.40 -16.14 -17.77
N GLU A 299 -11.77 -17.11 -17.10
CA GLU A 299 -11.19 -18.28 -17.76
C GLU A 299 -12.23 -19.05 -18.61
N ALA A 300 -13.49 -19.08 -18.18
CA ALA A 300 -14.58 -19.65 -18.98
C ALA A 300 -14.76 -18.93 -20.33
N ASP A 301 -14.64 -17.59 -20.34
CA ASP A 301 -14.71 -16.79 -21.55
C ASP A 301 -13.51 -17.09 -22.47
N LEU A 302 -12.32 -17.33 -21.89
CA LEU A 302 -11.11 -17.73 -22.63
C LEU A 302 -11.31 -19.05 -23.39
N ARG A 303 -11.99 -20.03 -22.79
CA ARG A 303 -12.27 -21.31 -23.47
C ARG A 303 -13.14 -21.12 -24.71
N ALA A 304 -14.08 -20.17 -24.69
CA ALA A 304 -14.91 -19.86 -25.85
C ALA A 304 -14.12 -19.25 -27.02
N MET A 305 -12.89 -18.77 -26.79
CA MET A 305 -12.00 -18.19 -27.80
C MET A 305 -10.93 -19.17 -28.31
N ALA A 306 -11.01 -20.46 -27.96
CA ALA A 306 -10.06 -21.47 -28.40
C ALA A 306 -9.90 -21.55 -29.94
N PHE A 307 -10.94 -21.18 -30.70
CA PHE A 307 -10.88 -21.10 -32.17
C PHE A 307 -9.80 -20.13 -32.68
N TYR A 308 -9.58 -19.00 -32.00
CA TYR A 308 -8.57 -18.01 -32.39
C TYR A 308 -7.14 -18.43 -32.01
N ALA A 309 -7.00 -19.38 -31.08
CA ALA A 309 -5.73 -19.87 -30.60
C ALA A 309 -5.75 -21.41 -30.49
N PRO A 310 -5.54 -22.14 -31.60
CA PRO A 310 -5.62 -23.61 -31.63
C PRO A 310 -4.64 -24.29 -30.67
N GLY A 311 -3.47 -23.70 -30.43
CA GLY A 311 -2.50 -24.19 -29.45
C GLY A 311 -2.89 -23.91 -27.99
N GLY A 312 -3.96 -23.14 -27.76
CA GLY A 312 -4.48 -22.77 -26.44
C GLY A 312 -4.14 -21.33 -26.03
N LEU A 313 -4.92 -20.80 -25.08
CA LEU A 313 -4.67 -19.51 -24.44
C LEU A 313 -3.90 -19.70 -23.14
N ALA A 314 -2.84 -18.93 -22.96
CA ALA A 314 -2.08 -18.85 -21.71
C ALA A 314 -2.41 -17.50 -21.05
N PRO A 315 -3.28 -17.47 -20.03
CA PRO A 315 -3.68 -16.22 -19.43
C PRO A 315 -2.58 -15.68 -18.52
N VAL A 316 -2.41 -14.36 -18.53
CA VAL A 316 -1.60 -13.59 -17.58
C VAL A 316 -2.42 -12.40 -17.11
N LEU A 317 -2.02 -11.77 -16.02
CA LEU A 317 -2.81 -10.72 -15.41
C LEU A 317 -2.20 -9.35 -15.59
N ALA A 318 -3.04 -8.39 -15.92
CA ALA A 318 -2.66 -6.99 -15.96
C ALA A 318 -3.79 -6.12 -15.38
N PRO A 319 -3.47 -4.93 -14.86
CA PRO A 319 -4.51 -4.00 -14.42
C PRO A 319 -5.47 -3.66 -15.57
N GLY A 320 -6.78 -3.77 -15.33
CA GLY A 320 -7.79 -3.56 -16.37
C GLY A 320 -7.78 -2.18 -17.02
N TYR A 321 -7.26 -1.16 -16.33
CA TYR A 321 -7.06 0.17 -16.93
C TYR A 321 -5.93 0.17 -17.97
N GLN A 322 -4.86 -0.60 -17.77
CA GLN A 322 -3.77 -0.71 -18.74
C GLN A 322 -4.22 -1.48 -19.98
N ILE A 323 -4.99 -2.56 -19.80
CA ILE A 323 -5.63 -3.29 -20.91
C ILE A 323 -6.52 -2.35 -21.72
N ALA A 324 -7.40 -1.60 -21.04
CA ALA A 324 -8.28 -0.64 -21.70
C ALA A 324 -7.51 0.46 -22.43
N LEU A 325 -6.40 0.94 -21.88
CA LEU A 325 -5.57 1.95 -22.52
C LEU A 325 -4.88 1.41 -23.78
N ALA A 326 -4.35 0.19 -23.73
CA ALA A 326 -3.70 -0.46 -24.86
C ALA A 326 -4.68 -0.77 -26.01
N LEU A 327 -5.93 -1.12 -25.70
CA LEU A 327 -6.95 -1.42 -26.70
C LEU A 327 -7.51 -0.16 -27.40
N ARG A 328 -7.52 1.00 -26.73
CA ARG A 328 -8.13 2.24 -27.23
C ARG A 328 -7.49 2.79 -28.49
N SER A 329 -6.18 2.70 -28.63
CA SER A 329 -5.51 3.35 -29.75
C SER A 329 -5.49 2.51 -31.03
N ASN A 330 -5.82 1.20 -30.95
CA ASN A 330 -5.77 0.24 -32.06
C ASN A 330 -4.38 0.15 -32.77
N ASP A 331 -3.39 0.92 -32.31
CA ASP A 331 -2.03 1.02 -32.86
C ASP A 331 -1.35 -0.34 -33.08
N LEU A 332 -1.60 -1.29 -32.16
CA LEU A 332 -1.04 -2.63 -32.18
C LEU A 332 -1.53 -3.50 -33.34
N TRP A 333 -2.75 -3.23 -33.85
CA TRP A 333 -3.34 -3.96 -34.98
C TRP A 333 -3.20 -3.22 -36.30
N THR A 334 -3.02 -1.89 -36.26
CA THR A 334 -2.84 -1.05 -37.46
C THR A 334 -1.37 -0.86 -37.84
N GLY A 335 -0.43 -1.25 -36.97
CA GLY A 335 1.01 -1.10 -37.20
C GLY A 335 1.55 0.31 -36.98
N ALA A 336 0.77 1.19 -36.35
CA ALA A 336 1.24 2.52 -35.95
C ALA A 336 2.19 2.38 -34.76
N VAL A 337 3.51 2.39 -35.00
CA VAL A 337 4.51 2.28 -33.94
C VAL A 337 4.42 3.51 -33.03
N ARG A 338 4.16 3.30 -31.73
CA ARG A 338 4.42 4.33 -30.72
C ARG A 338 5.93 4.43 -30.50
N ASP A 339 6.50 5.58 -30.82
CA ASP A 339 7.80 5.98 -30.26
C ASP A 339 7.66 6.04 -28.73
N HIS A 340 8.27 5.08 -28.04
CA HIS A 340 8.36 5.10 -26.59
C HIS A 340 9.50 6.07 -26.20
N PRO A 341 9.28 7.09 -25.36
CA PRO A 341 10.34 7.97 -24.90
C PRO A 341 11.18 7.26 -23.83
N ALA A 342 12.04 6.35 -24.26
CA ALA A 342 13.04 5.70 -23.42
C ALA A 342 14.32 5.43 -24.22
N SER A 343 14.92 6.49 -24.77
CA SER A 343 16.34 6.49 -25.07
C SER A 343 16.92 7.90 -24.93
N VAL A 344 17.11 8.34 -23.69
CA VAL A 344 18.17 9.31 -23.41
C VAL A 344 19.47 8.54 -23.62
N ARG A 345 20.01 8.64 -24.84
CA ARG A 345 21.38 8.26 -25.11
C ARG A 345 22.27 9.23 -24.33
N THR A 346 22.89 8.73 -23.28
CA THR A 346 24.12 9.33 -22.75
C THR A 346 25.12 9.34 -23.91
N THR A 347 25.56 10.52 -24.34
CA THR A 347 26.65 10.65 -25.31
C THR A 347 27.49 11.85 -24.89
N GLY A 348 28.78 11.57 -24.67
CA GLY A 348 29.90 12.53 -24.76
C GLY A 348 30.07 13.45 -23.57
#